data_AF-A0A958XW27-F1
#
_entry.id   AF-A0A958XW27-F1
#
_cell.length_a   1.000
_cell.length_b   1.000
_cell.length_c   1.000
_cell.angle_alpha   90.00
_cell.angle_beta   90.00
_cell.angle_gamma   90.00
#
_symmetry.space_group_name_H-M   'P 1'
#
loop_
_entity.id
_entity.type
_entity.pdbx_description
1 polymer ?
#
loop_
_entity_poly.entity_id
_entity_poly.type
_entity_poly.pdbx_seq_one_letter_code
_entity_poly.pdbx_strand_id
1 'polypeptide(L)'
;RVSIFVDPVAKMVEGAKAVGGDRVEFYTGPYAKQFMTDPQTAVQPYTEAARVAGSVGIGINAGHDLNLDNLRYFRENCPELLEVSIGHALICDALYYGLSNAIKMYLRQLR
;
A
#
# COMPACT_ATOMS: atom_id res chain seq x y z
N ARG A 1 -7.69 -1.86 17.02
CA ARG A 1 -7.49 -1.05 15.81
C ARG A 1 -8.25 -1.71 14.66
N VAL A 2 -9.10 -0.99 13.95
CA VAL A 2 -9.85 -1.44 12.77
C VAL A 2 -9.29 -0.75 11.53
N SER A 3 -8.94 -1.54 10.51
CA SER A 3 -8.53 -1.06 9.19
C SER A 3 -9.59 -1.44 8.17
N ILE A 4 -9.98 -0.51 7.30
CA ILE A 4 -11.02 -0.72 6.29
C ILE A 4 -10.37 -0.78 4.91
N PHE A 5 -10.53 -1.89 4.22
CA PHE A 5 -9.98 -2.09 2.88
C PHE A 5 -10.80 -1.33 1.84
N VAL A 6 -10.16 -0.42 1.10
CA VAL A 6 -10.84 0.52 0.19
C VAL A 6 -10.03 0.80 -1.08
N ASP A 7 -10.72 1.21 -2.13
CA ASP A 7 -10.09 1.85 -3.28
C ASP A 7 -9.49 3.22 -2.87
N PRO A 8 -8.44 3.71 -3.57
CA PRO A 8 -7.80 5.00 -3.30
C PRO A 8 -8.67 6.17 -3.80
N VAL A 9 -9.88 6.30 -3.25
CA VAL A 9 -10.88 7.32 -3.61
C VAL A 9 -11.17 8.15 -2.37
N ALA A 10 -11.10 9.48 -2.49
CA ALA A 10 -11.29 10.42 -1.38
C ALA A 10 -12.53 10.11 -0.51
N LYS A 11 -13.69 9.90 -1.17
CA LYS A 11 -14.95 9.58 -0.48
C LYS A 11 -14.90 8.28 0.32
N MET A 12 -14.12 7.29 -0.11
CA MET A 12 -13.96 6.03 0.63
C MET A 12 -13.10 6.24 1.88
N VAL A 13 -12.06 7.09 1.79
CA VAL A 13 -11.21 7.45 2.93
C VAL A 13 -12.01 8.24 3.98
N GLU A 14 -12.78 9.23 3.54
CA GLU A 14 -13.69 10.00 4.39
C GLU A 14 -14.75 9.11 5.03
N GLY A 15 -15.35 8.21 4.25
CA GLY A 15 -16.32 7.22 4.73
C GLY A 15 -15.74 6.30 5.79
N ALA A 16 -14.52 5.79 5.59
CA ALA A 16 -13.82 4.94 6.55
C ALA A 16 -13.62 5.67 7.89
N LYS A 17 -13.26 6.97 7.85
CA LYS A 17 -13.17 7.79 9.06
C LYS A 17 -14.54 7.99 9.71
N ALA A 18 -15.57 8.29 8.93
CA ALA A 18 -16.92 8.57 9.43
C ALA A 18 -17.55 7.37 10.15
N VAL A 19 -17.26 6.14 9.71
CA VAL A 19 -17.72 4.91 10.40
C VAL A 19 -16.85 4.51 11.60
N GLY A 20 -15.87 5.33 11.98
CA GLY A 20 -15.00 5.08 13.13
C GLY A 20 -13.80 4.18 12.85
N GLY A 21 -13.39 4.02 11.59
CA GLY A 21 -12.16 3.31 11.23
C GLY A 21 -10.91 4.03 11.76
N ASP A 22 -9.95 3.25 12.27
CA ASP A 22 -8.66 3.80 12.69
C ASP A 22 -7.70 3.99 11.51
N ARG A 23 -7.85 3.15 10.48
CA ARG A 23 -7.04 3.14 9.26
C ARG A 23 -7.84 2.78 8.02
N VAL A 24 -7.32 3.19 6.87
CA VAL A 24 -7.66 2.61 5.57
C VAL A 24 -6.55 1.66 5.13
N GLU A 25 -6.90 0.61 4.40
CA GLU A 25 -5.95 -0.21 3.64
C GLU A 25 -6.24 -0.05 2.15
N PHE A 26 -5.33 0.59 1.41
CA PHE A 26 -5.54 0.82 0.00
C PHE A 26 -5.41 -0.47 -0.81
N TYR A 27 -6.38 -0.72 -1.68
CA TYR A 27 -6.32 -1.76 -2.69
C TYR A 27 -5.32 -1.38 -3.80
N THR A 28 -4.14 -1.99 -3.76
CA THR A 28 -3.01 -1.70 -4.67
C THR A 28 -2.95 -2.59 -5.94
N GLY A 29 -3.97 -3.40 -6.22
CA GLY A 29 -4.02 -4.24 -7.43
C GLY A 29 -3.93 -3.46 -8.75
N PRO A 30 -4.71 -2.37 -8.95
CA PRO A 30 -4.60 -1.53 -10.15
C PRO A 30 -3.22 -0.90 -10.32
N TYR A 31 -2.61 -0.44 -9.21
CA TYR A 31 -1.24 0.05 -9.20
C TYR A 31 -0.26 -1.03 -9.68
N ALA A 32 -0.30 -2.22 -9.07
CA ALA A 32 0.61 -3.32 -9.42
C ALA A 32 0.49 -3.72 -10.90
N LYS A 33 -0.74 -3.74 -11.44
CA LYS A 33 -0.98 -4.06 -12.85
C LYS A 33 -0.41 -3.02 -13.82
N GLN A 34 -0.48 -1.73 -13.47
CA GLN A 34 -0.04 -0.63 -14.34
C GLN A 34 1.44 -0.26 -14.14
N PHE A 35 2.05 -0.66 -13.02
CA PHE A 35 3.38 -0.24 -12.62
C PHE A 35 4.45 -0.42 -13.71
N MET A 36 4.46 -1.57 -14.41
CA MET A 36 5.49 -1.84 -15.44
C MET A 36 5.34 -0.96 -16.69
N THR A 37 4.18 -0.37 -16.91
CA THR A 37 3.90 0.47 -18.09
C THR A 37 4.09 1.95 -17.76
N ASP A 38 3.54 2.39 -16.63
CA ASP A 38 3.61 3.79 -16.21
C ASP A 38 3.49 3.90 -14.67
N PRO A 39 4.61 3.83 -13.93
CA PRO A 39 4.63 3.95 -12.48
C PRO A 39 4.00 5.24 -11.96
N GLN A 40 4.22 6.35 -12.67
CA GLN A 40 3.81 7.68 -12.23
C GLN A 40 2.29 7.80 -12.24
N THR A 41 1.67 7.40 -13.35
CA THR A 41 0.20 7.38 -13.44
C THR A 41 -0.40 6.33 -12.51
N ALA A 42 0.24 5.17 -12.37
CA ALA A 42 -0.25 4.10 -11.51
C ALA A 42 -0.37 4.52 -10.03
N VAL A 43 0.58 5.30 -9.52
CA VAL A 43 0.61 5.67 -8.09
C VAL A 43 -0.22 6.92 -7.76
N GLN A 44 -0.51 7.76 -8.75
CA GLN A 44 -1.16 9.06 -8.56
C GLN A 44 -2.43 8.99 -7.69
N PRO A 45 -3.38 8.05 -7.90
CA PRO A 45 -4.59 7.97 -7.06
C PRO A 45 -4.28 7.75 -5.58
N TYR A 46 -3.22 6.99 -5.28
CA TYR A 46 -2.81 6.66 -3.92
C TYR A 46 -2.14 7.85 -3.24
N THR A 47 -1.35 8.64 -3.98
CA THR A 47 -0.79 9.90 -3.48
C THR A 47 -1.89 10.90 -3.13
N GLU A 48 -2.91 11.03 -3.97
CA GLU A 48 -4.05 11.92 -3.75
C GLU A 48 -4.90 11.47 -2.56
N ALA A 49 -5.25 10.18 -2.50
CA ALA A 49 -6.00 9.61 -1.39
C ALA A 49 -5.25 9.70 -0.05
N ALA A 50 -3.92 9.53 -0.07
CA ALA A 50 -3.09 9.68 1.13
C ALA A 50 -3.13 11.11 1.70
N ARG A 51 -3.17 12.14 0.86
CA ARG A 51 -3.34 13.53 1.33
C ARG A 51 -4.70 13.75 2.00
N VAL A 52 -5.75 13.11 1.50
CA VAL A 52 -7.08 13.14 2.13
C VAL A 52 -7.05 12.40 3.47
N ALA A 53 -6.37 11.25 3.54
CA ALA A 53 -6.23 10.50 4.78
C ALA A 53 -5.55 11.33 5.89
N GLY A 54 -4.48 12.07 5.53
CA GLY A 54 -3.83 13.02 6.42
C GLY A 54 -4.76 14.15 6.88
N SER A 55 -5.57 14.72 5.98
CA SER A 55 -6.48 15.82 6.33
C SER A 55 -7.63 15.40 7.27
N VAL A 56 -8.10 14.15 7.17
CA VAL A 56 -9.15 13.61 8.06
C VAL A 56 -8.59 12.86 9.27
N GLY A 57 -7.26 12.75 9.38
CA GLY A 57 -6.58 12.08 10.49
C GLY A 57 -6.92 10.60 10.60
N ILE A 58 -6.81 9.86 9.49
CA ILE A 58 -6.92 8.39 9.44
C ILE A 58 -5.59 7.79 8.99
N GLY A 59 -5.15 6.70 9.62
CA GLY A 59 -3.88 6.07 9.25
C GLY A 59 -3.97 5.28 7.93
N ILE A 60 -2.83 5.07 7.28
CA ILE A 60 -2.78 4.42 5.97
C ILE A 60 -2.00 3.11 6.05
N ASN A 61 -2.63 2.04 5.56
CA ASN A 61 -2.03 0.77 5.20
C ASN A 61 -2.17 0.56 3.68
N ALA A 62 -1.41 -0.40 3.12
CA ALA A 62 -1.56 -0.89 1.73
C ALA A 62 -1.05 -2.34 1.64
N GLY A 63 -1.01 -2.98 0.46
CA GLY A 63 -0.29 -4.26 0.36
C GLY A 63 -0.64 -5.20 -0.78
N HIS A 64 -1.87 -5.10 -1.33
CA HIS A 64 -2.33 -6.01 -2.39
C HIS A 64 -1.44 -5.95 -3.63
N ASP A 65 -0.88 -7.09 -4.06
CA ASP A 65 0.04 -7.22 -5.19
C ASP A 65 1.30 -6.33 -5.13
N LEU A 66 1.65 -5.81 -3.96
CA LEU A 66 2.98 -5.21 -3.77
C LEU A 66 4.05 -6.32 -3.73
N ASN A 67 5.18 -6.07 -4.38
CA ASN A 67 6.29 -7.02 -4.53
C ASN A 67 7.65 -6.29 -4.45
N LEU A 68 8.76 -7.02 -4.62
CA LEU A 68 10.10 -6.44 -4.55
C LEU A 68 10.38 -5.36 -5.61
N ASP A 69 9.68 -5.39 -6.75
CA ASP A 69 9.89 -4.47 -7.87
C ASP A 69 9.15 -3.15 -7.68
N ASN A 70 7.94 -3.19 -7.13
CA ASN A 70 7.05 -2.03 -7.05
C ASN A 70 6.96 -1.39 -5.65
N LEU A 71 7.30 -2.11 -4.58
CA LEU A 71 7.05 -1.67 -3.21
C LEU A 71 7.75 -0.36 -2.84
N ARG A 72 9.02 -0.20 -3.23
CA ARG A 72 9.80 1.01 -2.94
C ARG A 72 9.13 2.25 -3.53
N TYR A 73 8.78 2.17 -4.81
CA TYR A 73 8.16 3.28 -5.52
C TYR A 73 6.81 3.65 -4.89
N PHE A 74 6.00 2.65 -4.51
CA PHE A 74 4.76 2.90 -3.78
C PHE A 74 5.01 3.61 -2.45
N ARG A 75 5.97 3.13 -1.65
CA ARG A 75 6.32 3.73 -0.35
C ARG A 75 6.78 5.17 -0.47
N GLU A 76 7.55 5.50 -1.51
CA GLU A 76 8.07 6.85 -1.76
C GLU A 76 6.95 7.84 -2.18
N ASN A 77 5.87 7.34 -2.79
CA ASN A 77 4.81 8.17 -3.35
C ASN A 77 3.48 8.13 -2.56
N CYS A 78 3.33 7.23 -1.60
CA CYS A 78 2.20 7.19 -0.67
C CYS A 78 2.65 7.79 0.69
N PRO A 79 2.48 9.12 0.90
CA PRO A 79 2.88 9.76 2.15
C PRO A 79 2.09 9.19 3.33
N GLU A 80 2.69 9.23 4.53
CA GLU A 80 2.06 8.77 5.78
C GLU A 80 1.68 7.27 5.82
N LEU A 81 2.19 6.46 4.87
CA LEU A 81 2.05 5.01 4.89
C LEU A 81 2.67 4.42 6.18
N LEU A 82 1.83 3.76 6.98
CA LEU A 82 2.21 3.21 8.29
C LEU A 82 2.61 1.73 8.23
N GLU A 83 2.02 0.97 7.31
CA GLU A 83 2.16 -0.49 7.26
C GLU A 83 1.84 -1.02 5.86
N VAL A 84 2.45 -2.14 5.47
CA VAL A 84 2.06 -2.90 4.28
C VAL A 84 1.77 -4.36 4.61
N SER A 85 0.70 -4.90 4.03
CA SER A 85 0.22 -6.28 4.18
C SER A 85 0.51 -7.09 2.92
N ILE A 86 1.68 -7.73 2.83
CA ILE A 86 2.12 -8.46 1.63
C ILE A 86 2.13 -9.96 1.88
N GLY A 87 1.33 -10.70 1.10
CA GLY A 87 1.18 -12.15 1.21
C GLY A 87 1.82 -12.90 0.04
N HIS A 88 1.09 -13.01 -1.07
CA HIS A 88 1.43 -13.89 -2.19
C HIS A 88 2.87 -13.69 -2.72
N ALA A 89 3.25 -12.46 -3.06
CA ALA A 89 4.58 -12.16 -3.60
C ALA A 89 5.71 -12.55 -2.64
N LEU A 90 5.54 -12.24 -1.34
CA LEU A 90 6.51 -12.60 -0.30
C LEU A 90 6.68 -14.12 -0.18
N ILE A 91 5.59 -14.89 -0.24
CA ILE A 91 5.66 -16.36 -0.18
C ILE A 91 6.31 -16.92 -1.44
N CYS A 92 5.98 -16.40 -2.62
CA CYS A 92 6.61 -16.81 -3.88
C CYS A 92 8.14 -16.57 -3.84
N ASP A 93 8.58 -15.39 -3.41
CA ASP A 93 10.00 -15.08 -3.25
C ASP A 93 10.68 -15.96 -2.18
N ALA A 94 9.96 -16.28 -1.10
CA ALA A 94 10.46 -17.14 -0.03
C ALA A 94 10.75 -18.58 -0.50
N LEU A 95 10.08 -19.07 -1.55
CA LEU A 95 10.37 -20.39 -2.13
C LEU A 95 11.78 -20.46 -2.73
N TYR A 96 12.31 -19.34 -3.22
CA TYR A 96 13.63 -19.28 -3.86
C TYR A 96 14.71 -18.73 -2.92
N TYR A 97 14.38 -17.71 -2.12
CA TYR A 97 15.34 -17.01 -1.28
C TYR A 97 15.34 -17.46 0.19
N GLY A 98 14.34 -18.25 0.60
CA GLY A 98 14.06 -18.58 1.99
C GLY A 98 13.33 -17.45 2.72
N LEU A 99 12.37 -17.81 3.58
CA LEU A 99 11.45 -16.86 4.24
C LEU A 99 12.15 -15.74 5.01
N SER A 100 13.18 -16.08 5.82
CA SER A 100 13.92 -15.08 6.61
C SER A 100 14.63 -14.04 5.73
N ASN A 101 15.18 -14.47 4.59
CA ASN A 101 15.84 -13.55 3.66
C ASN A 101 14.82 -12.72 2.89
N ALA A 102 13.75 -13.34 2.38
CA ALA A 102 12.66 -12.65 1.70
C ALA A 102 12.09 -11.52 2.57
N ILE A 103 11.74 -11.78 3.84
CA ILE A 103 11.28 -10.74 4.78
C ILE A 103 12.26 -9.56 4.86
N LYS A 104 13.57 -9.82 4.97
CA LYS A 104 14.59 -8.76 5.01
C LYS A 104 14.67 -7.99 3.70
N MET A 105 14.49 -8.64 2.56
CA MET A 105 14.46 -7.98 1.25
C MET A 105 13.29 -7.01 1.14
N TYR A 106 12.07 -7.44 1.53
CA TYR A 106 10.89 -6.57 1.55
C TYR A 106 11.03 -5.40 2.52
N LEU A 107 11.54 -5.65 3.74
CA LEU A 107 11.78 -4.59 4.73
C LEU A 107 12.78 -3.52 4.23
N ARG A 108 13.75 -3.89 3.37
CA ARG A 108 14.67 -2.92 2.78
C ARG A 108 13.98 -1.99 1.78
N GLN A 109 12.91 -2.43 1.12
CA GLN A 109 12.14 -1.58 0.19
C GLN A 109 11.29 -0.53 0.91
N LEU A 110 11.08 -0.67 2.23
CA LEU A 110 10.34 0.28 3.06
C LEU A 110 11.24 1.35 3.72
N ARG A 111 12.56 1.23 3.54
CA ARG A 111 13.57 2.17 4.07
C ARG A 111 13.89 3.27 3.07
#